data_AF-A0A353SW30-F1
#
_entry.id   AF-A0A353SW30-F1
#
_cell.length_a   1.000
_cell.length_b   1.000
_cell.length_c   1.000
_cell.angle_alpha   90.00
_cell.angle_beta   90.00
_cell.angle_gamma   90.00
#
_symmetry.space_group_name_H-M   'P 1'
#
loop_
_entity.id
_entity.type
_entity.pdbx_description
1 polymer ?
#
loop_
_entity_poly.entity_id
_entity_poly.type
_entity_poly.pdbx_seq_one_letter_code
_entity_poly.pdbx_strand_id
1 'polypeptide(L)'
;MEETRNPNPPTANEPPAPAEPIGVDELLSPGLEAGREPPGPEADLPRAASILESLLLVSTEPVAVDKARQLLGGLSRSQVREVHAILQSKYPAETSGILVEEVAKGFQFRTNPANQEHVRRLFDVKPPRFSRAALETLAIVAYKQPLTRQEIEQIRGVDCAGALKTLMDRRLVKVAGKKDVPGKPFLFGTTREFMETFSLGSLSELPSMREIEDFLAASTGTPVEPGRPGMQLPAILDGGIEQGGGELAESLSETGAPRHGAGAPEENIPPDVTEADLVDAASKEAGEGSDSPDGD
;
A
#
# COMPACT_ATOMS: atom_id res chain seq x y z
N MET A 1 61.97 65.75 -19.53
CA MET A 1 60.64 66.40 -19.49
C MET A 1 59.64 65.34 -19.84
N GLU A 2 58.75 65.05 -18.90
CA GLU A 2 57.62 64.14 -19.04
C GLU A 2 56.77 64.51 -20.26
N GLU A 3 56.34 63.51 -21.03
CA GLU A 3 55.02 63.57 -21.64
C GLU A 3 54.49 62.14 -21.81
N THR A 4 53.45 61.85 -21.04
CA THR A 4 52.72 60.60 -20.92
C THR A 4 52.00 60.27 -22.24
N ARG A 5 52.27 59.09 -22.82
CA ARG A 5 51.40 58.50 -23.84
C ARG A 5 50.98 57.09 -23.40
N ASN A 6 49.75 57.07 -22.93
CA ASN A 6 48.90 55.94 -22.63
C ASN A 6 48.94 54.87 -23.74
N PRO A 7 49.29 53.59 -23.46
CA PRO A 7 49.03 52.51 -24.40
C PRO A 7 47.54 52.15 -24.36
N ASN A 8 46.89 52.24 -25.51
CA ASN A 8 45.53 51.76 -25.75
C ASN A 8 45.40 50.29 -25.29
N PRO A 9 44.30 49.88 -24.63
CA PRO A 9 44.07 48.49 -24.28
C PRO A 9 43.85 47.63 -25.54
N PRO A 10 44.21 46.33 -25.52
CA PRO A 10 43.90 45.43 -26.60
C PRO A 10 42.38 45.32 -26.80
N THR A 11 42.03 45.35 -28.07
CA THR A 11 40.71 45.38 -28.67
C THR A 11 39.79 44.27 -28.15
N ALA A 12 38.54 44.65 -27.92
CA ALA A 12 37.31 43.87 -27.97
C ALA A 12 37.41 42.33 -27.88
N ASN A 13 36.85 41.83 -26.79
CA ASN A 13 36.27 40.50 -26.64
C ASN A 13 35.42 40.17 -27.89
N GLU A 14 35.94 39.37 -28.82
CA GLU A 14 35.15 38.74 -29.88
C GLU A 14 34.20 37.73 -29.21
N PRO A 15 32.89 37.81 -29.45
CA PRO A 15 31.99 36.76 -28.96
C PRO A 15 32.39 35.43 -29.59
N PRO A 16 32.35 34.29 -28.85
CA PRO A 16 32.57 32.99 -29.47
C PRO A 16 31.57 32.82 -30.62
N ALA A 17 32.06 32.32 -31.75
CA ALA A 17 31.25 32.02 -32.92
C ALA A 17 29.97 31.26 -32.50
N PRO A 18 28.80 31.58 -33.07
CA PRO A 18 27.58 30.86 -32.73
C PRO A 18 27.82 29.38 -33.01
N ALA A 19 27.64 28.55 -31.99
CA ALA A 19 27.67 27.10 -32.15
C ALA A 19 26.71 26.74 -33.29
N GLU A 20 27.22 26.01 -34.28
CA GLU A 20 26.42 25.59 -35.42
C GLU A 20 25.16 24.87 -34.91
N PRO A 21 23.97 25.15 -35.47
CA PRO A 21 22.76 24.47 -35.04
C PRO A 21 22.96 22.98 -35.31
N ILE A 22 23.04 22.19 -34.25
CA ILE A 22 23.02 20.72 -34.33
C ILE A 22 21.78 20.37 -35.15
N GLY A 23 21.99 19.79 -36.34
CA GLY A 23 20.91 19.45 -37.24
C GLY A 23 19.98 18.45 -36.55
N VAL A 24 18.67 18.64 -36.70
CA VAL A 24 17.68 17.64 -36.22
C VAL A 24 17.94 16.24 -36.80
N ASP A 25 18.61 16.15 -37.96
CA ASP A 25 19.09 14.89 -38.55
C ASP A 25 20.19 14.21 -37.72
N GLU A 26 21.03 14.97 -37.02
CA GLU A 26 22.14 14.42 -36.22
C GLU A 26 21.63 13.78 -34.93
N LEU A 27 20.55 14.32 -34.34
CA LEU A 27 19.80 13.73 -33.23
C LEU A 27 19.00 12.47 -33.62
N LEU A 28 18.75 12.27 -34.91
CA LEU A 28 18.01 11.14 -35.47
C LEU A 28 18.91 10.11 -36.17
N SER A 29 20.23 10.24 -36.06
CA SER A 29 21.17 9.22 -36.50
C SER A 29 20.86 7.90 -35.77
N PRO A 30 20.40 6.84 -36.46
CA PRO A 30 20.11 5.58 -35.81
C PRO A 30 21.45 4.88 -35.55
N GLY A 31 22.08 5.20 -34.42
CA GLY A 31 23.06 4.34 -33.76
C GLY A 31 22.38 3.13 -33.13
N LEU A 32 21.38 2.55 -33.79
CA LEU A 32 20.66 1.38 -33.34
C LEU A 32 21.22 0.20 -34.14
N GLU A 33 21.99 -0.63 -33.45
CA GLU A 33 22.23 -2.03 -33.79
C GLU A 33 20.87 -2.75 -33.93
N ALA A 34 20.15 -2.47 -35.03
CA ALA A 34 18.86 -3.02 -35.35
C ALA A 34 19.06 -4.42 -35.92
N GLY A 35 19.14 -5.42 -35.03
CA GLY A 35 19.25 -6.81 -35.46
C GLY A 35 19.59 -7.82 -34.36
N ARG A 36 20.07 -7.41 -33.20
CA ARG A 36 20.16 -8.31 -32.04
C ARG A 36 18.86 -8.22 -31.25
N GLU A 37 18.16 -9.35 -31.18
CA GLU A 37 17.16 -9.55 -30.13
C GLU A 37 17.81 -9.18 -28.79
N PRO A 38 17.22 -8.24 -28.02
CA PRO A 38 17.82 -7.81 -26.78
C PRO A 38 18.06 -9.02 -25.87
N PRO A 39 19.16 -9.04 -25.10
CA PRO A 39 19.50 -10.19 -24.27
C PRO A 39 18.31 -10.58 -23.39
N GLY A 40 18.11 -11.88 -23.19
CA GLY A 40 17.06 -12.40 -22.32
C GLY A 40 17.21 -11.86 -20.89
N PRO A 41 16.11 -11.76 -20.12
CA PRO A 41 16.11 -11.20 -18.76
C PRO A 41 17.07 -11.92 -17.80
N GLU A 42 17.37 -13.19 -18.07
CA GLU A 42 18.26 -14.03 -17.27
C GLU A 42 19.76 -13.71 -17.43
N ALA A 43 20.14 -13.00 -18.49
CA ALA A 43 21.53 -12.69 -18.81
C ALA A 43 22.02 -11.33 -18.24
N ASP A 44 21.11 -10.41 -17.94
CA ASP A 44 21.44 -9.03 -17.57
C ASP A 44 20.40 -8.40 -16.61
N LEU A 45 20.82 -8.02 -15.40
CA LEU A 45 19.94 -7.46 -14.37
C LEU A 45 19.35 -6.08 -14.75
N PRO A 46 20.11 -5.14 -15.34
CA PRO A 46 19.56 -3.93 -15.96
C PRO A 46 18.44 -4.20 -16.97
N ARG A 47 18.62 -5.19 -17.86
CA ARG A 47 17.56 -5.60 -18.79
C ARG A 47 16.34 -6.17 -18.06
N ALA A 48 16.55 -7.01 -17.05
CA ALA A 48 15.47 -7.52 -16.21
C ALA A 48 14.71 -6.39 -15.49
N ALA A 49 15.41 -5.35 -15.04
CA ALA A 49 14.80 -4.16 -14.44
C ALA A 49 13.92 -3.40 -15.43
N SER A 50 14.40 -3.16 -16.65
CA SER A 50 13.59 -2.53 -17.71
C SER A 50 12.32 -3.35 -18.05
N ILE A 51 12.43 -4.68 -18.06
CA ILE A 51 11.27 -5.57 -18.26
C ILE A 51 10.31 -5.46 -17.07
N LEU A 52 10.81 -5.56 -15.84
CA LEU A 52 9.98 -5.46 -14.64
C LEU A 52 9.28 -4.10 -14.55
N GLU A 53 9.98 -3.00 -14.87
CA GLU A 53 9.39 -1.67 -14.98
C GLU A 53 8.19 -1.64 -15.94
N SER A 54 8.32 -2.25 -17.12
CA SER A 54 7.21 -2.33 -18.07
C SER A 54 6.03 -3.14 -17.51
N LEU A 55 6.33 -4.24 -16.81
CA LEU A 55 5.31 -5.06 -16.15
C LEU A 55 4.61 -4.29 -15.04
N LEU A 56 5.34 -3.57 -14.19
CA LEU A 56 4.79 -2.76 -13.11
C LEU A 56 3.92 -1.61 -13.63
N LEU A 57 4.28 -1.01 -14.77
CA LEU A 57 3.51 0.09 -15.36
C LEU A 57 2.11 -0.35 -15.80
N VAL A 58 1.97 -1.58 -16.31
CA VAL A 58 0.70 -2.11 -16.81
C VAL A 58 -0.09 -2.85 -15.72
N SER A 59 0.57 -3.24 -14.62
CA SER A 59 -0.05 -4.00 -13.54
C SER A 59 -0.92 -3.10 -12.66
N THR A 60 -2.16 -3.53 -12.43
CA THR A 60 -3.10 -2.86 -11.48
C THR A 60 -2.93 -3.34 -10.04
N GLU A 61 -2.27 -4.48 -9.83
CA GLU A 61 -2.02 -5.12 -8.54
C GLU A 61 -0.51 -5.33 -8.32
N PRO A 62 -0.05 -5.52 -7.07
CA PRO A 62 1.35 -5.84 -6.81
C PRO A 62 1.79 -7.15 -7.50
N VAL A 63 2.90 -7.07 -8.23
CA VAL A 63 3.50 -8.21 -8.92
C VAL A 63 4.30 -9.03 -7.91
N ALA A 64 3.74 -10.16 -7.48
CA ALA A 64 4.37 -11.06 -6.51
C ALA A 64 5.80 -11.45 -6.92
N VAL A 65 6.71 -11.53 -5.95
CA VAL A 65 8.14 -11.84 -6.20
C VAL A 65 8.29 -13.13 -7.01
N ASP A 66 7.56 -14.20 -6.67
CA ASP A 66 7.67 -15.47 -7.40
C ASP A 66 7.10 -15.39 -8.83
N LYS A 67 6.13 -14.50 -9.08
CA LYS A 67 5.63 -14.22 -10.44
C LYS A 67 6.66 -13.45 -11.26
N ALA A 68 7.28 -12.42 -10.67
CA ALA A 68 8.37 -11.67 -11.29
C ALA A 68 9.52 -12.60 -11.68
N ARG A 69 9.91 -13.54 -10.78
CA ARG A 69 10.91 -14.56 -11.08
C ARG A 69 10.57 -15.37 -12.32
N GLN A 70 9.33 -15.86 -12.42
CA GLN A 70 8.88 -16.65 -13.57
C GLN A 70 8.95 -15.85 -14.88
N LEU A 71 8.50 -14.58 -14.85
CA LEU A 71 8.47 -13.72 -16.04
C LEU A 71 9.87 -13.23 -16.47
N LEU A 72 10.81 -13.18 -15.53
CA LEU A 72 12.20 -12.76 -15.78
C LEU A 72 13.15 -13.94 -16.07
N GLY A 73 12.64 -15.07 -16.56
CA GLY A 73 13.50 -16.21 -16.95
C GLY A 73 14.01 -17.04 -15.78
N GLY A 74 13.27 -17.08 -14.66
CA GLY A 74 13.59 -17.99 -13.54
C GLY A 74 14.69 -17.49 -12.59
N LEU A 75 14.97 -16.17 -12.57
CA LEU A 75 15.92 -15.55 -11.63
C LEU A 75 15.73 -16.03 -10.19
N SER A 76 16.81 -16.06 -9.41
CA SER A 76 16.75 -16.32 -7.97
C SER A 76 16.05 -15.17 -7.23
N ARG A 77 15.57 -15.43 -6.00
CA ARG A 77 15.01 -14.37 -5.14
C ARG A 77 16.02 -13.27 -4.81
N SER A 78 17.32 -13.58 -4.78
CA SER A 78 18.36 -12.56 -4.59
C SER A 78 18.44 -11.63 -5.79
N GLN A 79 18.53 -12.20 -6.99
CA GLN A 79 18.60 -11.43 -8.23
C GLN A 79 17.37 -10.57 -8.44
N VAL A 80 16.17 -11.06 -8.11
CA VAL A 80 14.96 -10.23 -8.20
C VAL A 80 14.97 -9.06 -7.21
N ARG A 81 15.56 -9.23 -6.02
CA ARG A 81 15.77 -8.10 -5.08
C ARG A 81 16.80 -7.10 -5.61
N GLU A 82 17.84 -7.56 -6.30
CA GLU A 82 18.80 -6.68 -6.98
C GLU A 82 18.13 -5.90 -8.12
N VAL A 83 17.29 -6.56 -8.92
CA VAL A 83 16.46 -5.92 -9.95
C VAL A 83 15.56 -4.84 -9.34
N HIS A 84 14.91 -5.14 -8.21
CA HIS A 84 14.11 -4.16 -7.47
C HIS A 84 14.96 -2.97 -7.00
N ALA A 85 16.15 -3.20 -6.46
CA ALA A 85 17.06 -2.13 -6.03
C ALA A 85 17.52 -1.23 -7.18
N ILE A 86 17.74 -1.80 -8.38
CA ILE A 86 18.01 -1.02 -9.60
C ILE A 86 16.84 -0.09 -9.91
N LEU A 87 15.60 -0.59 -9.83
CA LEU A 87 14.41 0.23 -10.05
C LEU A 87 14.23 1.32 -8.99
N GLN A 88 14.48 1.01 -7.72
CA GLN A 88 14.44 2.02 -6.65
C GLN A 88 15.45 3.15 -6.89
N SER A 89 16.65 2.80 -7.38
CA SER A 89 17.67 3.79 -7.72
C SER A 89 17.30 4.64 -8.95
N LYS A 90 16.51 4.08 -9.88
CA LYS A 90 15.96 4.80 -11.04
C LYS A 90 14.84 5.79 -10.65
N TYR A 91 14.11 5.49 -9.57
CA TYR A 91 12.98 6.28 -9.07
C TYR A 91 13.23 6.76 -7.63
N PRO A 92 14.22 7.64 -7.40
CA PRO A 92 14.54 8.13 -6.06
C PRO A 92 13.41 8.96 -5.47
N ALA A 93 13.08 8.73 -4.19
CA ALA A 93 11.91 9.31 -3.53
C ALA A 93 11.96 10.84 -3.41
N GLU A 94 13.15 11.44 -3.45
CA GLU A 94 13.36 12.88 -3.29
C GLU A 94 13.04 13.67 -4.56
N THR A 95 13.13 13.04 -5.74
CA THR A 95 12.99 13.72 -7.03
C THR A 95 11.98 13.08 -7.97
N SER A 96 11.56 11.84 -7.71
CA SER A 96 10.57 11.13 -8.52
C SER A 96 9.16 11.27 -7.95
N GLY A 97 8.19 11.50 -8.84
CA GLY A 97 6.76 11.41 -8.51
C GLY A 97 6.24 9.97 -8.42
N ILE A 98 7.05 9.00 -8.83
CA ILE A 98 6.76 7.57 -8.83
C ILE A 98 7.73 6.89 -7.86
N LEU A 99 7.23 5.98 -7.05
CA LEU A 99 7.99 5.13 -6.14
C LEU A 99 7.83 3.67 -6.55
N VAL A 100 8.87 2.87 -6.28
CA VAL A 100 8.83 1.41 -6.42
C VAL A 100 8.88 0.80 -5.03
N GLU A 101 7.77 0.21 -4.62
CA GLU A 101 7.61 -0.32 -3.27
C GLU A 101 7.33 -1.82 -3.29
N GLU A 102 7.77 -2.50 -2.24
CA GLU A 102 7.38 -3.87 -1.96
C GLU A 102 6.15 -3.87 -1.05
N VAL A 103 5.01 -4.31 -1.58
CA VAL A 103 3.72 -4.31 -0.90
C VAL A 103 3.09 -5.69 -1.06
N ALA A 104 2.57 -6.24 0.04
CA ALA A 104 1.94 -7.55 0.08
C ALA A 104 2.78 -8.67 -0.58
N LYS A 105 4.11 -8.64 -0.38
CA LYS A 105 5.11 -9.55 -0.98
C LYS A 105 5.21 -9.47 -2.52
N GLY A 106 4.84 -8.34 -3.09
CA GLY A 106 5.02 -8.04 -4.51
C GLY A 106 5.54 -6.63 -4.73
N PHE A 107 5.97 -6.33 -5.94
CA PHE A 107 6.42 -5.00 -6.32
C PHE A 107 5.29 -4.21 -6.98
N GLN A 108 5.19 -2.92 -6.72
CA GLN A 108 4.18 -2.05 -7.33
C GLN A 108 4.74 -0.64 -7.55
N PHE A 109 4.31 0.02 -8.63
CA PHE A 109 4.45 1.47 -8.74
C PHE A 109 3.41 2.18 -7.88
N ARG A 110 3.87 3.18 -7.12
CA ARG A 110 3.00 4.06 -6.33
C ARG A 110 3.35 5.51 -6.57
N THR A 111 2.41 6.40 -6.33
CA THR A 111 2.67 7.85 -6.39
C THR A 111 3.39 8.31 -5.14
N ASN A 112 4.32 9.25 -5.29
CA ASN A 112 4.99 9.86 -4.15
C ASN A 112 3.97 10.56 -3.23
N PRO A 113 3.93 10.24 -1.91
CA PRO A 113 3.01 10.86 -0.94
C PRO A 113 3.08 12.39 -0.89
N ALA A 114 4.23 12.99 -1.22
CA ALA A 114 4.37 14.45 -1.30
C ALA A 114 3.39 15.08 -2.32
N ASN A 115 2.93 14.31 -3.31
CA ASN A 115 2.01 14.76 -4.35
C ASN A 115 0.53 14.40 -4.07
N GLN A 116 0.22 13.83 -2.91
CA GLN A 116 -1.10 13.28 -2.57
C GLN A 116 -2.26 14.27 -2.76
N GLU A 117 -2.07 15.55 -2.41
CA GLU A 117 -3.10 16.59 -2.56
C GLU A 117 -3.49 16.78 -4.04
N HIS A 118 -2.52 16.77 -4.94
CA HIS A 118 -2.74 16.91 -6.37
C HIS A 118 -3.43 15.68 -6.97
N VAL A 119 -3.00 14.48 -6.56
CA VAL A 119 -3.62 13.22 -7.00
C VAL A 119 -5.09 13.16 -6.54
N ARG A 120 -5.38 13.53 -5.29
CA ARG A 120 -6.76 13.61 -4.77
C ARG A 120 -7.63 14.56 -5.60
N ARG A 121 -7.12 15.73 -5.96
CA ARG A 121 -7.84 16.71 -6.80
C ARG A 121 -8.15 16.19 -8.21
N LEU A 122 -7.28 15.35 -8.78
CA LEU A 122 -7.51 14.77 -10.10
C LEU A 122 -8.73 13.83 -10.12
N PHE A 123 -8.88 13.01 -9.08
CA PHE A 123 -9.91 11.96 -9.05
C PHE A 123 -11.21 12.40 -8.35
N ASP A 124 -11.23 13.53 -7.64
CA ASP A 124 -12.36 13.96 -6.78
C ASP A 124 -12.84 12.88 -5.80
N VAL A 125 -11.95 11.92 -5.48
CA VAL A 125 -12.26 10.80 -4.61
C VAL A 125 -12.01 11.22 -3.16
N LYS A 126 -13.09 11.26 -2.37
CA LYS A 126 -12.96 11.34 -0.92
C LYS A 126 -12.46 10.00 -0.38
N PRO A 127 -11.47 10.00 0.53
CA PRO A 127 -11.01 8.76 1.13
C PRO A 127 -12.17 8.04 1.85
N PRO A 128 -12.30 6.70 1.69
CA PRO A 128 -13.27 5.92 2.41
C PRO A 128 -13.04 6.09 3.92
N ARG A 129 -13.98 6.70 4.63
CA ARG A 129 -13.87 6.86 6.08
C ARG A 129 -14.21 5.53 6.76
N PHE A 130 -13.42 5.16 7.76
CA PHE A 130 -13.74 4.07 8.67
C PHE A 130 -14.26 4.66 9.98
N SER A 131 -15.27 4.02 10.58
CA SER A 131 -15.69 4.40 11.92
C SER A 131 -14.58 4.07 12.92
N ARG A 132 -14.58 4.76 14.07
CA ARG A 132 -13.66 4.46 15.17
C ARG A 132 -13.73 2.97 15.57
N ALA A 133 -14.95 2.45 15.70
CA ALA A 133 -15.19 1.06 16.06
C ALA A 133 -14.59 0.08 15.04
N ALA A 134 -14.67 0.39 13.75
CA ALA A 134 -14.07 -0.43 12.69
C ALA A 134 -12.54 -0.41 12.77
N LEU A 135 -11.92 0.76 13.00
CA LEU A 135 -10.47 0.87 13.13
C LEU A 135 -9.93 0.19 14.39
N GLU A 136 -10.62 0.31 15.52
CA GLU A 136 -10.26 -0.40 16.76
C GLU A 136 -10.34 -1.91 16.57
N THR A 137 -11.43 -2.39 15.95
CA THR A 137 -11.60 -3.82 15.64
C THR A 137 -10.50 -4.31 14.70
N LEU A 138 -10.22 -3.54 13.63
CA LEU A 138 -9.18 -3.88 12.67
C LEU A 138 -7.78 -3.94 13.31
N ALA A 139 -7.45 -2.98 14.18
CA ALA A 139 -6.19 -2.96 14.90
C ALA A 139 -6.03 -4.20 15.78
N ILE A 140 -7.07 -4.56 16.54
CA ILE A 140 -7.05 -5.79 17.36
C ILE A 140 -6.80 -7.02 16.49
N VAL A 141 -7.50 -7.13 15.35
CA VAL A 141 -7.29 -8.24 14.41
C VAL A 141 -5.86 -8.26 13.87
N ALA A 142 -5.32 -7.12 13.43
CA ALA A 142 -3.98 -7.03 12.85
C ALA A 142 -2.88 -7.49 13.84
N TYR A 143 -2.99 -7.10 15.12
CA TYR A 143 -1.97 -7.36 16.14
C TYR A 143 -2.16 -8.67 16.92
N LYS A 144 -3.37 -9.26 16.94
CA LYS A 144 -3.69 -10.43 17.78
C LYS A 144 -4.20 -11.64 17.01
N GLN A 145 -4.27 -11.59 15.68
CA GLN A 145 -4.68 -12.73 14.88
C GLN A 145 -3.80 -13.98 15.12
N PRO A 146 -4.37 -15.19 14.96
CA PRO A 146 -5.78 -15.48 14.71
C PRO A 146 -6.62 -15.45 15.99
N LEU A 147 -7.82 -14.84 15.94
CA LEU A 147 -8.73 -14.75 17.09
C LEU A 147 -10.22 -14.79 16.71
N THR A 148 -11.07 -15.19 17.65
CA THR A 148 -12.52 -15.30 17.49
C THR A 148 -13.25 -13.98 17.72
N ARG A 149 -14.51 -13.87 17.27
CA ARG A 149 -15.37 -12.70 17.54
C ARG A 149 -15.45 -12.39 19.04
N GLN A 150 -15.66 -13.41 19.86
CA GLN A 150 -15.78 -13.26 21.31
C GLN A 150 -14.49 -12.73 21.95
N GLU A 151 -13.32 -13.19 21.50
CA GLU A 151 -12.02 -12.68 21.97
C GLU A 151 -11.82 -11.20 21.59
N ILE A 152 -12.29 -10.78 20.41
CA ILE A 152 -12.27 -9.38 20.00
C ILE A 152 -13.16 -8.53 20.91
N GLU A 153 -14.37 -9.00 21.19
CA GLU A 153 -15.33 -8.30 22.06
C GLU A 153 -14.83 -8.20 23.50
N GLN A 154 -14.17 -9.24 24.02
CA GLN A 154 -13.54 -9.20 25.34
C GLN A 154 -12.46 -8.12 25.43
N ILE A 155 -11.68 -7.91 24.36
CA ILE A 155 -10.65 -6.86 24.30
C ILE A 155 -11.30 -5.48 24.14
N ARG A 156 -12.34 -5.35 23.30
CA ARG A 156 -13.02 -4.06 23.04
C ARG A 156 -13.99 -3.63 24.15
N GLY A 157 -14.51 -4.59 24.92
CA GLY A 157 -15.56 -4.38 25.91
C GLY A 157 -16.96 -4.11 25.33
N VAL A 158 -17.15 -4.18 24.02
CA VAL A 158 -18.42 -3.95 23.31
C VAL A 158 -18.54 -4.84 22.08
N ASP A 159 -19.76 -5.02 21.59
CA ASP A 159 -20.06 -5.78 20.37
C ASP A 159 -19.23 -5.29 19.16
N CYS A 160 -18.77 -6.25 18.35
CA CYS A 160 -17.96 -5.97 17.16
C CYS A 160 -18.55 -6.57 15.87
N ALA A 161 -19.76 -7.12 15.92
CA ALA A 161 -20.38 -7.89 14.84
C ALA A 161 -20.51 -7.04 13.55
N GLY A 162 -21.08 -5.83 13.65
CA GLY A 162 -21.21 -4.90 12.53
C GLY A 162 -19.85 -4.36 12.02
N ALA A 163 -18.87 -4.19 12.90
CA ALA A 163 -17.52 -3.75 12.53
C ALA A 163 -16.79 -4.85 11.74
N LEU A 164 -16.84 -6.10 12.22
CA LEU A 164 -16.29 -7.26 11.51
C LEU A 164 -16.95 -7.44 10.14
N LYS A 165 -18.29 -7.35 10.06
CA LYS A 165 -19.00 -7.41 8.78
C LYS A 165 -18.47 -6.38 7.79
N THR A 166 -18.38 -5.11 8.22
CA THR A 166 -17.89 -4.01 7.39
C THR A 166 -16.45 -4.24 6.92
N LEU A 167 -15.58 -4.75 7.79
CA LEU A 167 -14.18 -5.05 7.46
C LEU A 167 -14.03 -6.23 6.50
N MET A 168 -14.90 -7.24 6.60
CA MET A 168 -14.95 -8.36 5.66
C MET A 168 -15.52 -7.95 4.30
N ASP A 169 -16.59 -7.15 4.27
CA ASP A 169 -17.19 -6.61 3.04
C ASP A 169 -16.16 -5.78 2.24
N ARG A 170 -15.26 -5.09 2.96
CA ARG A 170 -14.11 -4.35 2.39
C ARG A 170 -12.86 -5.20 2.20
N ARG A 171 -12.95 -6.51 2.40
CA ARG A 171 -11.87 -7.49 2.25
C ARG A 171 -10.63 -7.19 3.09
N LEU A 172 -10.70 -6.43 4.18
CA LEU A 172 -9.56 -6.16 5.07
C LEU A 172 -9.36 -7.28 6.11
N VAL A 173 -10.44 -7.97 6.47
CA VAL A 173 -10.46 -9.11 7.38
C VAL A 173 -11.09 -10.30 6.65
N LYS A 174 -10.65 -11.51 6.99
CA LYS A 174 -11.21 -12.78 6.50
C LYS A 174 -11.30 -13.81 7.62
N VAL A 175 -12.05 -14.87 7.36
CA VAL A 175 -11.99 -16.09 8.17
C VAL A 175 -10.69 -16.82 7.86
N ALA A 176 -9.85 -17.00 8.89
CA ALA A 176 -8.58 -17.70 8.85
C ALA A 176 -8.71 -19.19 9.24
N GLY A 177 -9.86 -19.61 9.76
CA GLY A 177 -10.13 -21.00 10.15
C GLY A 177 -11.26 -21.10 11.17
N LYS A 178 -11.35 -22.26 11.85
CA LYS A 178 -12.23 -22.49 13.00
C LYS A 178 -11.37 -22.90 14.19
N LYS A 179 -11.70 -22.41 15.39
CA LYS A 179 -11.01 -22.78 16.62
C LYS A 179 -11.44 -24.18 17.06
N ASP A 180 -10.51 -25.02 17.50
CA ASP A 180 -10.81 -26.40 17.92
C ASP A 180 -11.31 -26.46 19.38
N VAL A 181 -12.51 -25.90 19.58
CA VAL A 181 -13.24 -25.87 20.86
C VAL A 181 -14.72 -26.14 20.60
N PRO A 182 -15.53 -26.48 21.62
CA PRO A 182 -16.98 -26.63 21.45
C PRO A 182 -17.60 -25.40 20.77
N GLY A 183 -18.50 -25.63 19.80
CA GLY A 183 -19.08 -24.58 18.96
C GLY A 183 -18.24 -24.19 17.73
N LYS A 184 -16.96 -24.60 17.66
CA LYS A 184 -16.03 -24.35 16.54
C LYS A 184 -16.12 -22.92 15.96
N PRO A 185 -15.98 -21.87 16.80
CA PRO A 185 -16.13 -20.49 16.36
C PRO A 185 -15.08 -20.13 15.30
N PHE A 186 -15.45 -19.23 14.39
CA PHE A 186 -14.56 -18.73 13.36
C PHE A 186 -13.39 -17.94 13.95
N LEU A 187 -12.21 -18.17 13.38
CA LEU A 187 -11.00 -17.36 13.62
C LEU A 187 -10.90 -16.33 12.51
N PHE A 188 -10.61 -15.09 12.88
CA PHE A 188 -10.44 -13.96 11.98
C PHE A 188 -8.96 -13.58 11.86
N GLY A 189 -8.60 -13.08 10.69
CA GLY A 189 -7.27 -12.56 10.38
C GLY A 189 -7.31 -11.53 9.25
N THR A 190 -6.21 -10.83 9.05
CA THR A 190 -6.09 -9.83 7.97
C THR A 190 -5.87 -10.50 6.61
N THR A 191 -6.09 -9.74 5.56
CA THR A 191 -6.01 -10.19 4.17
C THR A 191 -4.78 -9.63 3.45
N ARG A 192 -4.65 -10.00 2.17
CA ARG A 192 -3.73 -9.34 1.26
C ARG A 192 -4.11 -7.88 1.01
N GLU A 193 -5.40 -7.60 0.81
CA GLU A 193 -5.93 -6.24 0.66
C GLU A 193 -5.56 -5.33 1.84
N PHE A 194 -5.56 -5.86 3.06
CA PHE A 194 -5.07 -5.12 4.23
C PHE A 194 -3.61 -4.70 4.05
N MET A 195 -2.72 -5.63 3.68
CA MET A 195 -1.32 -5.29 3.43
C MET A 195 -1.20 -4.25 2.31
N GLU A 196 -2.00 -4.34 1.26
CA GLU A 196 -1.98 -3.40 0.13
C GLU A 196 -2.49 -2.01 0.49
N THR A 197 -3.56 -1.95 1.28
CA THR A 197 -4.19 -0.71 1.77
C THR A 197 -3.24 0.04 2.69
N PHE A 198 -2.55 -0.67 3.58
CA PHE A 198 -1.65 -0.09 4.58
C PHE A 198 -0.18 -0.05 4.11
N SER A 199 0.09 -0.37 2.84
CA SER A 199 1.44 -0.37 2.24
C SER A 199 2.47 -1.22 3.01
N LEU A 200 2.06 -2.40 3.47
CA LEU A 200 2.92 -3.32 4.23
C LEU A 200 3.40 -4.45 3.33
N GLY A 201 4.69 -4.79 3.37
CA GLY A 201 5.22 -6.01 2.78
C GLY A 201 4.82 -7.26 3.57
N SER A 202 4.70 -7.11 4.89
CA SER A 202 4.41 -8.17 5.84
C SER A 202 3.80 -7.64 7.14
N LEU A 203 3.15 -8.51 7.92
CA LEU A 203 2.60 -8.15 9.23
C LEU A 203 3.67 -7.80 10.28
N SER A 204 4.91 -8.23 10.06
CA SER A 204 6.05 -7.88 10.93
C SER A 204 6.48 -6.41 10.81
N GLU A 205 6.02 -5.70 9.79
CA GLU A 205 6.27 -4.26 9.62
C GLU A 205 5.28 -3.41 10.41
N LEU A 206 4.29 -4.01 11.07
CA LEU A 206 3.40 -3.29 11.97
C LEU A 206 4.21 -2.71 13.14
N PRO A 207 3.99 -1.42 13.50
CA PRO A 207 4.67 -0.78 14.62
C PRO A 207 4.53 -1.58 15.91
N SER A 208 5.63 -1.75 16.63
CA SER A 208 5.58 -2.31 17.98
C SER A 208 4.76 -1.42 18.91
N MET A 209 4.22 -1.98 19.99
CA MET A 209 3.48 -1.20 21.00
C MET A 209 4.28 -0.01 21.52
N ARG A 210 5.60 -0.16 21.65
CA ARG A 210 6.50 0.92 22.06
C ARG A 210 6.58 2.05 21.02
N GLU A 211 6.64 1.72 19.74
CA GLU A 211 6.65 2.73 18.66
C GLU A 211 5.31 3.45 18.57
N ILE A 212 4.20 2.76 18.87
CA ILE A 212 2.87 3.40 18.97
C ILE A 212 2.85 4.38 20.15
N GLU A 213 3.36 4.00 21.31
CA GLU A 213 3.48 4.89 22.48
C GLU A 213 4.33 6.12 22.17
N ASP A 214 5.49 5.93 21.53
CA ASP A 214 6.36 7.02 21.09
C ASP A 214 5.61 7.94 20.10
N PHE A 215 4.91 7.40 19.10
CA PHE A 215 4.14 8.19 18.13
C PHE A 215 3.01 9.00 18.80
N LEU A 216 2.29 8.38 19.73
CA LEU A 216 1.25 9.06 20.51
C LEU A 216 1.86 10.16 21.39
N ALA A 217 3.02 9.92 21.99
CA ALA A 217 3.76 10.90 22.76
C ALA A 217 4.23 12.09 21.90
N ALA A 218 4.70 11.86 20.67
CA ALA A 218 5.03 12.92 19.71
C ALA A 218 3.82 13.76 19.33
N SER A 219 2.68 13.11 19.06
CA SER A 219 1.44 13.79 18.67
C SER A 219 0.81 14.61 19.80
N THR A 220 1.16 14.30 21.05
CA THR A 220 0.71 15.00 22.28
C THR A 220 1.74 16.01 22.82
N GLY A 221 2.83 16.27 22.08
CA GLY A 221 3.80 17.32 22.40
C GLY A 221 4.93 16.91 23.35
N THR A 222 5.17 15.61 23.52
CA THR A 222 6.35 15.11 24.24
C THR A 222 7.50 14.84 23.26
N PRO A 223 8.77 15.19 23.57
CA PRO A 223 9.86 15.08 22.61
C PRO A 223 10.14 13.61 22.28
N VAL A 224 10.05 13.26 21.00
CA VAL A 224 10.50 11.97 20.46
C VAL A 224 11.84 12.15 19.77
N GLU A 225 12.77 11.25 20.06
CA GLU A 225 14.12 11.22 19.49
C GLU A 225 14.07 11.01 17.96
N PRO A 226 14.85 11.78 17.17
CA PRO A 226 14.80 11.71 15.72
C PRO A 226 15.59 10.52 15.17
N GLY A 227 14.99 9.73 14.26
CA GLY A 227 15.74 8.77 13.43
C GLY A 227 15.05 7.46 13.03
N ARG A 228 13.74 7.29 13.18
CA ARG A 228 13.05 6.03 12.78
C ARG A 228 12.09 6.26 11.60
N PRO A 229 12.00 5.31 10.65
CA PRO A 229 11.07 5.40 9.53
C PRO A 229 9.63 5.44 10.08
N GLY A 230 8.93 6.55 9.81
CA GLY A 230 7.54 6.72 10.19
C GLY A 230 6.64 5.89 9.29
N MET A 231 5.63 5.24 9.87
CA MET A 231 4.57 4.63 9.08
C MET A 231 3.73 5.75 8.45
N GLN A 232 3.85 5.93 7.14
CA GLN A 232 2.96 6.82 6.39
C GLN A 232 1.60 6.11 6.30
N LEU A 233 0.70 6.42 7.23
CA LEU A 233 -0.67 5.91 7.15
C LEU A 233 -1.28 6.34 5.81
N PRO A 234 -1.96 5.43 5.09
CA PRO A 234 -2.58 5.79 3.83
C PRO A 234 -3.54 6.96 4.03
N ALA A 235 -3.59 7.83 3.03
CA ALA A 235 -4.54 8.92 2.83
C ALA A 235 -6.02 8.58 3.15
N ILE A 236 -6.34 7.29 3.22
CA ILE A 236 -7.65 6.73 3.55
C ILE A 236 -8.05 7.05 5.00
N LEU A 237 -7.09 7.23 5.91
CA LEU A 237 -7.34 7.40 7.35
C LEU A 237 -7.37 8.87 7.82
N ASP A 238 -6.99 9.83 6.98
CA ASP A 238 -7.10 11.28 7.26
C ASP A 238 -8.55 11.78 7.36
N GLY A 239 -9.51 10.91 7.02
CA GLY A 239 -10.90 11.20 7.25
C GLY A 239 -11.21 11.17 8.73
N GLY A 240 -11.06 12.32 9.41
CA GLY A 240 -11.42 12.56 10.81
C GLY A 240 -12.49 11.64 11.42
N ILE A 241 -12.18 11.17 12.62
CA ILE A 241 -13.00 10.24 13.40
C ILE A 241 -14.32 10.91 13.78
N GLU A 242 -15.44 10.53 13.17
CA GLU A 242 -16.75 10.98 13.65
C GLU A 242 -17.21 10.10 14.83
N GLN A 243 -17.52 10.75 15.95
CA GLN A 243 -18.25 10.13 17.06
C GLN A 243 -19.74 10.14 16.71
N GLY A 244 -20.29 9.00 16.32
CA GLY A 244 -21.72 8.89 16.02
C GLY A 244 -22.12 7.47 15.66
N GLY A 245 -22.50 6.69 16.67
CA GLY A 245 -23.14 5.39 16.48
C GLY A 245 -24.62 5.58 16.20
N GLY A 246 -25.09 5.20 15.01
CA GLY A 246 -26.53 5.12 14.72
C GLY A 246 -26.89 5.29 13.25
N GLU A 247 -26.52 6.40 12.61
CA GLU A 247 -27.21 6.85 11.38
C GLU A 247 -26.48 6.53 10.05
N LEU A 248 -25.29 5.91 10.08
CA LEU A 248 -24.47 5.69 8.88
C LEU A 248 -24.75 4.37 8.14
N ALA A 249 -25.53 3.45 8.72
CA ALA A 249 -25.80 2.16 8.06
C ALA A 249 -26.70 2.31 6.81
N GLU A 250 -27.55 3.34 6.76
CA GLU A 250 -28.48 3.57 5.64
C GLU A 250 -27.83 4.33 4.47
N SER A 251 -26.97 5.32 4.73
CA SER A 251 -26.39 6.17 3.67
C SER A 251 -25.21 5.54 2.91
N LEU A 252 -24.60 4.48 3.45
CA LEU A 252 -23.49 3.77 2.82
C LEU A 252 -23.93 2.73 1.78
N SER A 253 -25.24 2.49 1.66
CA SER A 253 -25.81 1.59 0.64
C SER A 253 -25.89 2.23 -0.76
N GLU A 254 -25.86 3.58 -0.85
CA GLU A 254 -26.06 4.30 -2.12
C GLU A 254 -24.77 4.75 -2.82
N THR A 255 -23.62 4.72 -2.15
CA THR A 255 -22.35 5.14 -2.80
C THR A 255 -21.63 3.90 -3.33
N GLY A 256 -21.94 3.55 -4.58
CA GLY A 256 -21.35 2.40 -5.26
C GLY A 256 -19.82 2.38 -5.17
N ALA A 257 -19.29 1.23 -4.75
CA ALA A 257 -17.86 0.95 -4.71
C ALA A 257 -17.21 1.21 -6.09
N PRO A 258 -15.96 1.70 -6.15
CA PRO A 258 -15.24 1.79 -7.41
C PRO A 258 -15.11 0.40 -8.01
N ARG A 259 -15.67 0.21 -9.21
CA ARG A 259 -15.60 -1.04 -9.95
C ARG A 259 -14.17 -1.24 -10.45
N HIS A 260 -13.35 -1.96 -9.68
CA HIS A 260 -12.11 -2.51 -10.23
C HIS A 260 -12.45 -3.69 -11.14
N GLY A 261 -11.92 -3.62 -12.36
CA GLY A 261 -12.20 -4.52 -13.47
C GLY A 261 -11.90 -5.97 -13.15
N ALA A 262 -12.72 -6.82 -13.76
CA ALA A 262 -12.74 -8.27 -13.65
C ALA A 262 -11.36 -8.94 -13.81
N GLY A 263 -11.05 -9.89 -12.92
CA GLY A 263 -10.02 -10.91 -13.14
C GLY A 263 -9.13 -11.23 -11.93
N ALA A 264 -9.69 -11.51 -10.75
CA ALA A 264 -8.92 -12.10 -9.63
C ALA A 264 -9.30 -13.59 -9.46
N PRO A 265 -8.36 -14.48 -9.13
CA PRO A 265 -8.65 -15.90 -8.93
C PRO A 265 -9.43 -16.11 -7.63
N GLU A 266 -10.35 -17.08 -7.65
CA GLU A 266 -11.03 -17.60 -6.46
C GLU A 266 -10.00 -18.17 -5.46
N GLU A 267 -9.58 -17.36 -4.50
CA GLU A 267 -8.86 -17.81 -3.30
C GLU A 267 -9.38 -16.95 -2.14
N ASN A 268 -9.89 -17.43 -1.01
CA ASN A 268 -9.86 -18.75 -0.41
C ASN A 268 -10.95 -18.74 0.67
N ILE A 269 -12.21 -18.95 0.28
CA ILE A 269 -13.26 -19.32 1.22
C ILE A 269 -13.09 -20.84 1.40
N PRO A 270 -12.92 -21.35 2.64
CA PRO A 270 -12.92 -22.80 2.84
C PRO A 270 -14.17 -23.37 2.16
N PRO A 271 -14.11 -24.51 1.44
CA PRO A 271 -15.23 -25.02 0.63
C PRO A 271 -16.52 -25.33 1.43
N ASP A 272 -16.44 -25.19 2.75
CA ASP A 272 -17.45 -25.49 3.75
C ASP A 272 -17.99 -24.22 4.46
N VAL A 273 -17.76 -23.03 3.88
CA VAL A 273 -18.20 -21.73 4.40
C VAL A 273 -19.02 -21.02 3.32
N THR A 274 -20.32 -20.95 3.51
CA THR A 274 -21.23 -20.23 2.61
C THR A 274 -21.23 -18.73 2.95
N GLU A 275 -21.67 -17.88 2.01
CA GLU A 275 -21.92 -16.46 2.30
C GLU A 275 -22.90 -16.29 3.48
N ALA A 276 -23.86 -17.22 3.65
CA ALA A 276 -24.76 -17.23 4.79
C ALA A 276 -24.01 -17.46 6.12
N ASP A 277 -23.01 -18.34 6.15
CA ASP A 277 -22.20 -18.61 7.37
C ASP A 277 -21.33 -17.41 7.77
N LEU A 278 -20.85 -16.63 6.80
CA LEU A 278 -20.08 -15.40 7.03
C LEU A 278 -20.96 -14.26 7.57
N VAL A 279 -22.17 -14.14 7.03
CA VAL A 279 -23.16 -13.14 7.48
C VAL A 279 -23.74 -13.53 8.85
N ASP A 280 -23.96 -14.82 9.12
CA ASP A 280 -24.42 -15.31 10.43
C ASP A 280 -23.32 -15.17 11.50
N ALA A 281 -22.06 -15.47 11.16
CA ALA A 281 -20.91 -15.26 12.05
C ALA A 281 -20.71 -13.79 12.47
N ALA A 282 -21.07 -12.85 11.60
CA ALA A 282 -20.99 -11.42 11.85
C ALA A 282 -22.30 -10.82 12.39
N SER A 283 -23.36 -11.62 12.59
CA SER A 283 -24.68 -11.11 13.00
C SER A 283 -25.32 -11.86 14.19
N LYS A 284 -24.93 -13.09 14.51
CA LYS A 284 -25.44 -13.83 15.70
C LYS A 284 -24.41 -13.92 16.82
N GLU A 285 -24.62 -13.16 17.89
CA GLU A 285 -25.35 -13.63 19.08
C GLU A 285 -25.84 -12.40 19.85
N ALA A 286 -27.08 -11.98 19.55
CA ALA A 286 -27.85 -11.12 20.43
C ALA A 286 -29.03 -11.96 20.94
N GLY A 287 -28.89 -12.49 22.15
CA GLY A 287 -30.02 -13.02 22.92
C GLY A 287 -30.05 -14.54 23.08
N GLU A 288 -29.33 -15.05 24.08
CA GLU A 288 -29.83 -16.10 24.98
C GLU A 288 -29.36 -15.75 26.39
N GLY A 289 -30.00 -14.71 26.96
CA GLY A 289 -29.92 -14.38 28.36
C GLY A 289 -31.06 -15.06 29.12
N SER A 290 -30.69 -15.77 30.17
CA SER A 290 -31.47 -16.03 31.40
C SER A 290 -32.91 -16.51 31.24
N ASP A 291 -33.14 -17.79 31.50
CA ASP A 291 -34.31 -18.20 32.26
C ASP A 291 -33.92 -19.26 33.30
N SER A 292 -33.73 -18.80 34.53
CA SER A 292 -33.73 -19.65 35.72
C SER A 292 -35.15 -19.66 36.26
N PRO A 293 -35.79 -20.83 36.46
CA PRO A 293 -36.93 -20.91 37.35
C PRO A 293 -36.47 -21.47 38.70
N ASP A 294 -36.30 -20.58 39.68
CA ASP A 294 -36.48 -20.89 41.09
C ASP A 294 -37.98 -20.77 41.41
N GLY A 295 -38.53 -21.77 42.10
CA GLY A 295 -39.79 -21.68 42.86
C GLY A 295 -40.87 -22.70 42.49
N ASP A 296 -40.85 -23.89 43.08
CA ASP A 296 -41.54 -24.24 44.36
C ASP A 296 -41.04 -25.63 44.85
#